data_AF-A0A6L6GBJ8-F1
#
_entry.id   AF-A0A6L6GBJ8-F1
#
_cell.length_a   1.000
_cell.length_b   1.000
_cell.length_c   1.000
_cell.angle_alpha   90.00
_cell.angle_beta   90.00
_cell.angle_gamma   90.00
#
_symmetry.space_group_name_H-M   'P 1'
#
loop_
_entity.id
_entity.type
_entity.pdbx_description
1 polymer ?
#
loop_
_entity_poly.entity_id
_entity_poly.type
_entity_poly.pdbx_seq_one_letter_code
_entity_poly.pdbx_strand_id
1 'polypeptide(L)'
;MMDIQKNIAVANLVIDELHKDKPFVLKLDVWQTKAMHDIAAESWHIKDKFVSNLTIFMWVKSDKNLHSKIEVDTSNTDVIYHMLSSYIAKHDLPESVVESLGEVS
;
A
#
# COMPACT_ATOMS: atom_id res chain seq x y z
N MET A 1 -13.55 4.19 -0.48
CA MET A 1 -12.45 4.18 0.50
C MET A 1 -12.66 2.98 1.40
N MET A 2 -11.70 2.08 1.44
CA MET A 2 -11.75 0.95 2.36
C MET A 2 -11.38 1.38 3.79
N ASP A 3 -11.69 0.55 4.77
CA ASP A 3 -11.33 0.77 6.17
C ASP A 3 -9.79 0.88 6.31
N ILE A 4 -9.31 1.92 7.00
CA ILE A 4 -7.88 2.19 7.19
C ILE A 4 -7.18 0.99 7.84
N GLN A 5 -7.80 0.34 8.82
CA GLN A 5 -7.21 -0.82 9.49
C GLN A 5 -7.10 -2.02 8.55
N LYS A 6 -8.04 -2.16 7.60
CA LYS A 6 -7.96 -3.16 6.54
C LYS A 6 -6.82 -2.87 5.57
N ASN A 7 -6.60 -1.61 5.21
CA ASN A 7 -5.47 -1.23 4.37
C ASN A 7 -4.12 -1.46 5.07
N ILE A 8 -4.01 -1.13 6.36
CA ILE A 8 -2.83 -1.43 7.18
C ILE A 8 -2.56 -2.94 7.22
N ALA A 9 -3.59 -3.76 7.41
CA ALA A 9 -3.45 -5.22 7.39
C ALA A 9 -2.90 -5.74 6.05
N VAL A 10 -3.37 -5.20 4.91
CA VAL A 10 -2.82 -5.53 3.59
C VAL A 10 -1.39 -5.05 3.45
N ALA A 11 -1.09 -3.84 3.90
CA ALA A 11 0.26 -3.29 3.81
C ALA A 11 1.28 -4.17 4.56
N ASN A 12 0.95 -4.59 5.78
CA ASN A 12 1.77 -5.53 6.56
C ASN A 12 1.93 -6.88 5.85
N LEU A 13 0.84 -7.46 5.35
CA LEU A 13 0.88 -8.73 4.60
C LEU A 13 1.81 -8.63 3.38
N VAL A 14 1.72 -7.54 2.62
CA VAL A 14 2.57 -7.37 1.44
C VAL A 14 4.03 -7.15 1.85
N ILE A 15 4.31 -6.37 2.90
CA ILE A 15 5.67 -6.21 3.43
C ILE A 15 6.29 -7.55 3.83
N ASP A 16 5.54 -8.42 4.50
CA ASP A 16 6.00 -9.75 4.89
C ASP A 16 6.41 -10.57 3.65
N GLU A 17 5.62 -10.49 2.58
CA GLU A 17 5.90 -11.14 1.30
C GLU A 17 7.16 -10.60 0.60
N LEU A 18 7.50 -9.32 0.77
CA LEU A 18 8.70 -8.71 0.15
C LEU A 18 10.02 -9.33 0.63
N HIS A 19 10.04 -10.06 1.74
CA HIS A 19 11.23 -10.76 2.24
C HIS A 19 11.58 -12.03 1.45
N LYS A 20 10.71 -12.48 0.55
CA LYS A 20 10.99 -13.64 -0.31
C LYS A 20 12.15 -13.38 -1.26
N ASP A 21 12.78 -14.47 -1.70
CA ASP A 21 13.77 -14.45 -2.77
C ASP A 21 13.17 -13.88 -4.05
N LYS A 22 13.95 -12.99 -4.70
CA LYS A 22 13.54 -12.26 -5.90
C LYS A 22 14.14 -12.91 -7.15
N PRO A 23 13.42 -12.92 -8.28
CA PRO A 23 12.09 -12.35 -8.47
C PRO A 23 10.96 -13.27 -7.98
N PHE A 24 9.83 -12.69 -7.60
CA PHE A 24 8.61 -13.45 -7.31
C PHE A 24 7.36 -12.72 -7.79
N VAL A 25 6.23 -13.44 -7.86
CA VAL A 25 4.93 -12.86 -8.24
C VAL A 25 4.07 -12.69 -7.00
N LEU A 26 3.86 -11.45 -6.59
CA LEU A 26 2.87 -11.10 -5.57
C LEU A 26 1.47 -11.24 -6.18
N LYS A 27 0.63 -12.06 -5.55
CA LYS A 27 -0.75 -12.28 -5.96
C LYS A 27 -1.67 -11.61 -4.94
N LEU A 28 -2.53 -10.72 -5.44
CA LEU A 28 -3.51 -10.02 -4.62
C LEU A 28 -4.91 -10.46 -5.04
N ASP A 29 -5.76 -10.82 -4.06
CA ASP A 29 -7.18 -11.01 -4.30
C ASP A 29 -7.89 -9.68 -4.63
N VAL A 30 -9.21 -9.71 -4.83
CA VAL A 30 -10.00 -8.51 -5.18
C VAL A 30 -9.90 -7.43 -4.11
N TRP A 31 -9.99 -7.83 -2.84
CA TRP A 31 -10.00 -6.91 -1.71
C TRP A 31 -8.60 -6.33 -1.49
N GLN A 32 -7.55 -7.16 -1.54
CA GLN A 32 -6.16 -6.74 -1.45
C GLN A 32 -5.78 -5.81 -2.61
N THR A 33 -6.30 -6.06 -3.82
CA THR A 33 -6.11 -5.19 -4.98
C THR A 33 -6.68 -3.80 -4.72
N LYS A 34 -7.88 -3.72 -4.13
CA LYS A 34 -8.52 -2.45 -3.77
C LYS A 34 -7.76 -1.72 -2.66
N ALA A 35 -7.27 -2.42 -1.63
CA ALA A 35 -6.38 -1.83 -0.62
C ALA A 35 -5.13 -1.24 -1.27
N MET A 36 -4.48 -2.00 -2.16
CA MET A 36 -3.26 -1.58 -2.82
C MET A 36 -3.48 -0.33 -3.67
N HIS A 37 -4.63 -0.23 -4.35
CA HIS A 37 -5.04 0.99 -5.03
C HIS A 37 -5.17 2.18 -4.06
N ASP A 38 -5.94 2.03 -2.97
CA ASP A 38 -6.19 3.11 -2.02
C ASP A 38 -4.87 3.58 -1.37
N ILE A 39 -3.96 2.67 -1.02
CA ILE A 39 -2.61 2.97 -0.49
C ILE A 39 -1.77 3.73 -1.51
N ALA A 40 -1.71 3.24 -2.75
CA ALA A 40 -0.90 3.85 -3.81
C ALA A 40 -1.43 5.24 -4.20
N ALA A 41 -2.75 5.44 -4.21
CA ALA A 41 -3.39 6.72 -4.46
C ALA A 41 -3.06 7.77 -3.38
N GLU A 42 -2.92 7.35 -2.12
CA GLU A 42 -2.51 8.24 -1.01
C GLU A 42 -1.00 8.52 -0.95
N SER A 43 -0.21 7.79 -1.74
CA SER A 43 1.25 7.87 -1.75
C SER A 43 1.80 8.91 -2.74
N TRP A 44 1.01 9.94 -3.05
CA TRP A 44 1.35 11.01 -4.02
C TRP A 44 2.64 11.78 -3.69
N HIS A 45 3.09 11.72 -2.43
CA HIS A 45 4.36 12.30 -1.99
C HIS A 45 5.58 11.54 -2.53
N ILE A 46 5.41 10.27 -2.93
CA ILE A 46 6.45 9.45 -3.56
C ILE A 46 6.41 9.72 -5.06
N LYS A 47 7.34 10.56 -5.52
CA LYS A 47 7.47 10.93 -6.95
C LYS A 47 8.22 9.86 -7.75
N ASP A 48 7.69 8.64 -7.72
CA ASP A 48 8.25 7.50 -8.44
C ASP A 48 7.34 7.03 -9.58
N LYS A 49 7.94 6.70 -10.73
CA LYS A 49 7.22 6.26 -11.93
C LYS A 49 6.56 4.90 -11.74
N PHE A 50 7.20 3.99 -11.01
CA PHE A 50 6.62 2.70 -10.65
C PHE A 50 5.36 2.89 -9.83
N VAL A 51 5.38 3.75 -8.80
CA VAL A 51 4.19 4.04 -7.96
C VAL A 51 3.06 4.60 -8.81
N SER A 52 3.35 5.56 -9.69
CA SER A 52 2.34 6.14 -10.58
C SER A 52 1.69 5.10 -11.51
N ASN A 53 2.50 4.23 -12.11
CA ASN A 53 2.02 3.13 -12.96
C ASN A 53 1.22 2.10 -12.14
N LEU A 54 1.68 1.79 -10.94
CA LEU A 54 1.03 0.87 -10.02
C LEU A 54 -0.36 1.39 -9.63
N THR A 55 -0.50 2.67 -9.30
CA THR A 55 -1.79 3.29 -8.97
C THR A 55 -2.79 3.14 -10.12
N ILE A 56 -2.37 3.45 -11.35
CA ILE A 56 -3.24 3.29 -12.54
C ILE A 56 -3.61 1.82 -12.76
N PHE A 57 -2.64 0.92 -12.68
CA PHE A 57 -2.88 -0.52 -12.85
C PHE A 57 -3.87 -1.04 -11.81
N MET A 58 -3.68 -0.70 -10.54
CA MET A 58 -4.54 -1.12 -9.45
C MET A 58 -5.93 -0.49 -9.54
N TRP A 59 -6.05 0.75 -9.99
CA TRP A 59 -7.33 1.39 -10.26
C TRP A 59 -8.15 0.59 -11.28
N VAL A 60 -7.56 0.25 -12.43
CA VAL A 60 -8.23 -0.52 -13.50
C VAL A 60 -8.66 -1.91 -12.99
N LYS A 61 -7.85 -2.54 -12.15
CA LYS A 61 -8.16 -3.86 -11.58
C LYS A 61 -9.25 -3.78 -10.51
N SER A 62 -9.14 -2.82 -9.61
CA SER A 62 -10.11 -2.58 -8.54
C SER A 62 -11.49 -2.22 -9.10
N ASP A 63 -11.56 -1.34 -10.10
CA ASP A 63 -12.82 -0.94 -10.76
C ASP A 63 -13.55 -2.14 -11.37
N LYS A 64 -12.78 -3.10 -11.89
CA LYS A 64 -13.31 -4.34 -12.49
C LYS A 64 -13.45 -5.52 -11.51
N ASN A 65 -13.18 -5.30 -10.22
CA ASN A 65 -13.16 -6.35 -9.18
C ASN A 65 -12.28 -7.56 -9.56
N LEU A 66 -11.08 -7.29 -10.09
CA LEU A 66 -10.14 -8.32 -10.53
C LEU A 66 -9.01 -8.53 -9.53
N HIS A 67 -8.50 -9.76 -9.49
CA HIS A 67 -7.23 -10.08 -8.84
C HIS A 67 -6.06 -9.41 -9.58
N SER A 68 -5.00 -9.14 -8.84
CA SER A 68 -3.78 -8.53 -9.37
C SER A 68 -2.58 -9.46 -9.21
N LYS A 69 -1.64 -9.34 -10.15
CA LYS A 69 -0.34 -9.99 -10.10
C LYS A 69 0.70 -8.91 -10.34
N ILE A 70 1.67 -8.79 -9.44
CA ILE A 70 2.79 -7.86 -9.54
C ILE A 70 4.07 -8.69 -9.55
N GLU A 71 4.93 -8.46 -10.52
CA GLU A 71 6.28 -9.00 -10.49
C GLU A 71 7.14 -8.14 -9.59
N VAL A 72 7.68 -8.74 -8.53
CA VAL A 72 8.52 -8.08 -7.54
C VAL A 72 9.96 -8.53 -7.77
N ASP A 73 10.85 -7.56 -7.95
CA ASP A 73 12.27 -7.76 -8.18
C ASP A 73 13.10 -6.71 -7.44
N THR A 74 14.42 -6.74 -7.61
CA THR A 74 15.34 -5.79 -6.97
C THR A 74 15.18 -4.34 -7.45
N SER A 75 14.51 -4.09 -8.57
CA SER A 75 14.27 -2.74 -9.11
C SER A 75 13.07 -2.05 -8.46
N ASN A 76 12.11 -2.80 -7.93
CA ASN A 76 10.86 -2.25 -7.41
C ASN A 76 10.54 -2.60 -5.94
N THR A 77 11.25 -3.57 -5.36
CA THR A 77 11.01 -4.00 -3.97
C THR A 77 11.12 -2.85 -2.95
N ASP A 78 12.13 -1.99 -3.09
CA ASP A 78 12.38 -0.91 -2.12
C ASP A 78 11.31 0.18 -2.21
N VAL A 79 10.87 0.52 -3.41
CA VAL A 79 9.80 1.52 -3.60
C VAL A 79 8.45 0.98 -3.13
N ILE A 80 8.15 -0.30 -3.33
CA ILE A 80 6.94 -0.92 -2.78
C ILE A 80 7.00 -0.87 -1.24
N TYR A 81 8.13 -1.28 -0.65
CA TYR A 81 8.31 -1.22 0.81
C TYR A 81 8.13 0.20 1.35
N HIS A 82 8.78 1.19 0.72
CA HIS A 82 8.70 2.59 1.14
C HIS A 82 7.26 3.13 1.08
N MET A 83 6.52 2.80 0.01
CA MET A 83 5.11 3.16 -0.13
C MET A 83 4.25 2.60 1.00
N LEU A 84 4.38 1.29 1.27
CA LEU A 84 3.57 0.60 2.28
C LEU A 84 3.91 1.06 3.70
N SER A 85 5.21 1.14 4.03
CA SER A 85 5.67 1.60 5.35
C SER A 85 5.28 3.06 5.62
N SER A 86 5.34 3.94 4.62
CA SER A 86 4.90 5.33 4.76
C SER A 86 3.39 5.44 4.98
N TYR A 87 2.59 4.59 4.33
CA TYR A 87 1.15 4.51 4.57
C TYR A 87 0.85 4.08 6.00
N ILE A 88 1.51 3.02 6.48
CA ILE A 88 1.36 2.55 7.87
C ILE A 88 1.75 3.65 8.84
N ALA A 89 2.93 4.25 8.70
CA ALA A 89 3.40 5.30 9.61
C ALA A 89 2.46 6.53 9.67
N LYS A 90 1.78 6.86 8.57
CA LYS A 90 0.80 7.95 8.51
C LYS A 90 -0.49 7.62 9.26
N HIS A 91 -0.93 6.36 9.22
CA HIS A 91 -2.28 5.95 9.64
C HIS A 91 -2.32 5.10 10.92
N ASP A 92 -1.18 4.56 11.33
CA ASP A 92 -0.97 3.80 12.57
C ASP A 92 -0.42 4.71 13.69
N LEU A 93 -0.73 6.01 13.62
CA LEU A 93 -0.40 6.93 14.72
C LEU A 93 -1.16 6.47 15.97
N PRO A 94 -0.46 6.23 17.10
CA PRO A 94 -1.13 5.80 18.32
C PRO A 94 -2.13 6.86 18.75
N GLU A 95 -3.31 6.42 19.20
CA GLU A 95 -4.45 7.23 19.63
C GLU A 95 -4.04 8.46 20.49
N SER A 96 -3.01 8.28 21.32
CA SER A 96 -2.35 9.34 22.13
C SER A 96 -1.87 10.59 21.36
N VAL A 97 -1.47 10.48 20.09
CA VAL A 97 -1.00 11.62 19.28
C VAL A 97 -2.20 12.42 18.76
N VAL A 98 -3.33 11.76 18.51
CA VAL A 98 -4.57 12.41 18.09
C VAL A 98 -5.20 13.18 19.26
N GLU A 99 -5.20 12.61 20.46
CA GLU A 99 -5.66 13.30 21.68
C GLU A 99 -4.77 14.52 22.01
N SER A 100 -3.44 14.38 21.90
CA SER A 100 -2.50 15.48 22.19
C SER A 100 -2.64 16.70 21.27
N LEU A 101 -3.20 16.52 20.06
CA LEU A 101 -3.47 17.61 19.11
C LEU A 101 -4.85 18.26 19.31
N GLY A 102 -5.76 17.58 20.01
CA GLY A 102 -7.07 18.12 20.38
C GLY A 102 -7.04 19.00 21.63
N GLU A 103 -6.05 18.82 22.51
CA GLU A 103 -5.92 19.57 23.77
C GLU A 103 -5.22 20.95 23.63
N VAL A 104 -4.70 21.27 22.44
CA VAL A 104 -4.04 22.57 22.14
C VAL A 104 -4.91 23.56 21.36
N SER A 105 -6.22 23.31 21.25
CA SER A 105 -7.22 24.24 20.67
C SER A 105 -8.17 24.78 21.73
#